data_AF-A0A920QJ36-F1
#
_entry.id   AF-A0A920QJ36-F1
#
_cell.length_a   1.000
_cell.length_b   1.000
_cell.length_c   1.000
_cell.angle_alpha   90.00
_cell.angle_beta   90.00
_cell.angle_gamma   90.00
#
_symmetry.space_group_name_H-M   'P 1'
#
loop_
_entity.id
_entity.type
_entity.pdbx_description
1 polymer ?
#
loop_
_entity_poly.entity_id
_entity_poly.type
_entity_poly.pdbx_seq_one_letter_code
_entity_poly.pdbx_strand_id
1 'polypeptide(L)'
;MVHLSVGTGEPWQVRLVPKERNPEVVIGLADPLGAALHSFYTTGELSSWGDSITEGIGQGRITANLEDVIVDYSFQIPDEEALPICFDLLKEEGLCLGGSSGINVAGAIRLAKETGPGKTIVTILCDSGVRYQSKLFNPFFLKEKGLPYPDWL
;
A
#
# COMPACT_ATOMS: atom_id res chain seq x y z
N MET A 1 5.42 23.40 -0.73
CA MET A 1 4.83 22.18 -1.34
C MET A 1 5.54 21.01 -0.69
N VAL A 2 4.91 20.35 0.27
CA VAL A 2 5.50 19.15 0.88
C VAL A 2 5.06 17.98 0.02
N HIS A 3 6.02 17.30 -0.60
CA HIS A 3 5.77 16.08 -1.34
C HIS A 3 5.70 14.92 -0.35
N LEU A 4 4.69 14.08 -0.51
CA LEU A 4 4.46 12.90 0.32
C LEU A 4 4.52 11.66 -0.58
N SER A 5 5.30 10.65 -0.21
CA SER A 5 5.41 9.40 -0.97
C SER A 5 4.89 8.24 -0.14
N VAL A 6 4.02 7.41 -0.71
CA VAL A 6 3.56 6.16 -0.08
C VAL A 6 3.89 4.97 -0.97
N GLY A 7 4.48 3.93 -0.38
CA GLY A 7 4.81 2.66 -1.02
C GLY A 7 4.67 1.47 -0.07
N THR A 8 4.65 0.25 -0.61
CA THR A 8 4.48 -1.01 0.15
C THR A 8 5.79 -1.61 0.66
N GLY A 9 6.81 -0.77 0.84
CA GLY A 9 8.13 -1.23 1.27
C GLY A 9 8.96 -1.90 0.18
N GLU A 10 8.50 -1.87 -1.09
CA GLU A 10 9.39 -2.19 -2.20
C GLU A 10 10.37 -1.04 -2.43
N PRO A 11 11.67 -1.31 -2.61
CA PRO A 11 12.69 -0.28 -2.45
C PRO A 11 12.58 0.89 -3.43
N TRP A 12 12.12 0.63 -4.65
CA TRP A 12 11.89 1.65 -5.67
C TRP A 12 10.73 2.57 -5.32
N GLN A 13 9.77 2.10 -4.54
CA GLN A 13 8.58 2.87 -4.17
C GLN A 13 8.88 3.87 -3.04
N VAL A 14 9.66 3.45 -2.05
CA VAL A 14 10.00 4.29 -0.89
C VAL A 14 11.06 5.34 -1.23
N ARG A 15 11.83 5.13 -2.31
CA ARG A 15 12.88 6.04 -2.81
C ARG A 15 12.42 6.99 -3.93
N LEU A 16 11.12 7.08 -4.23
CA LEU A 16 10.59 7.96 -5.29
C LEU A 16 11.07 9.41 -5.19
N VAL A 17 11.12 9.94 -3.96
CA VAL A 17 11.67 11.27 -3.68
C VAL A 17 12.64 11.13 -2.51
N PRO A 18 13.96 11.00 -2.80
CA PRO A 18 14.96 10.90 -1.74
C PRO A 18 14.98 12.16 -0.88
N LYS A 19 15.07 12.00 0.45
CA LYS A 19 15.26 13.13 1.38
C LYS A 19 16.52 13.95 1.06
N GLU A 20 17.51 13.36 0.40
CA GLU A 20 18.69 14.08 -0.13
C GLU A 20 18.33 15.20 -1.13
N ARG A 21 17.25 15.02 -1.90
CA ARG A 21 16.76 16.04 -2.85
C ARG A 21 15.81 17.04 -2.19
N ASN A 22 15.01 16.58 -1.23
CA ASN A 22 14.11 17.43 -0.47
C ASN A 22 13.98 16.91 0.97
N PRO A 23 14.65 17.52 1.96
CA PRO A 23 14.60 17.04 3.34
C PRO A 23 13.22 17.21 3.98
N GLU A 24 12.35 18.05 3.42
CA GLU A 24 10.98 18.24 3.90
C GLU A 24 10.00 17.18 3.38
N VAL A 25 10.42 16.30 2.46
CA VAL A 25 9.57 15.20 1.99
C VAL A 25 9.25 14.28 3.17
N VAL A 26 7.98 13.89 3.28
CA VAL A 26 7.53 12.90 4.26
C VAL A 26 7.21 11.60 3.55
N ILE A 27 7.70 10.49 4.08
CA ILE A 27 7.65 9.16 3.49
C ILE A 27 6.75 8.27 4.34
N GLY A 28 5.69 7.75 3.74
CA GLY A 28 4.78 6.78 4.32
C GLY A 28 5.06 5.36 3.80
N LEU A 29 5.04 4.37 4.69
CA LEU A 29 4.97 2.95 4.37
C LEU A 29 3.51 2.49 4.47
N ALA A 30 3.01 1.79 3.45
CA ALA A 30 1.72 1.11 3.44
C ALA A 30 1.94 -0.41 3.35
N ASP A 31 2.04 -1.06 4.51
CA ASP A 31 2.40 -2.47 4.60
C ASP A 31 1.14 -3.34 4.71
N PRO A 32 0.97 -4.42 3.94
CA PRO A 32 -0.17 -5.30 4.09
C PRO A 32 -0.06 -6.15 5.37
N LEU A 33 -1.16 -6.79 5.78
CA LEU A 33 -1.08 -7.88 6.75
C LEU A 33 -0.18 -9.03 6.24
N GLY A 34 0.46 -9.74 7.17
CA GLY A 34 1.46 -10.78 6.87
C GLY A 34 2.87 -10.25 6.55
N ALA A 35 3.03 -8.94 6.34
CA ALA A 35 4.33 -8.29 6.21
C ALA A 35 4.95 -7.97 7.59
N ALA A 36 6.26 -7.71 7.61
CA ALA A 36 7.00 -7.42 8.84
C ALA A 36 7.57 -5.99 8.92
N LEU A 37 7.46 -5.19 7.85
CA LEU A 37 8.10 -3.87 7.80
C LEU A 37 7.38 -2.87 8.70
N HIS A 38 6.05 -2.92 8.79
CA HIS A 38 5.30 -2.05 9.69
C HIS A 38 5.76 -2.20 11.14
N SER A 39 5.86 -3.45 11.62
CA SER A 39 6.39 -3.75 12.96
C SER A 39 7.81 -3.21 13.09
N PHE A 40 8.70 -3.48 12.13
CA PHE A 40 10.08 -3.01 12.22
C PHE A 40 10.21 -1.49 12.35
N TYR A 41 9.50 -0.72 11.53
CA TYR A 41 9.58 0.74 11.57
C TYR A 41 8.85 1.38 12.75
N THR A 42 7.97 0.66 13.45
CA THR A 42 7.21 1.19 14.60
C THR A 42 7.72 0.70 15.95
N THR A 43 8.25 -0.51 16.04
CA THR A 43 8.69 -1.16 17.29
C THR A 43 10.17 -1.55 17.29
N GLY A 44 10.81 -1.60 16.12
CA GLY A 44 12.19 -2.09 15.96
C GLY A 44 12.31 -3.60 15.78
N GLU A 45 11.20 -4.35 15.84
CA GLU A 45 11.19 -5.80 15.70
C GLU A 45 10.56 -6.24 14.37
N LEU A 46 11.20 -7.16 13.66
CA LEU A 46 10.61 -7.83 12.50
C LEU A 46 9.62 -8.90 12.98
N SER A 47 8.35 -8.51 13.08
CA SER A 47 7.25 -9.42 13.39
C SER A 47 6.16 -9.31 12.32
N SER A 48 5.56 -10.45 11.95
CA SER A 48 4.46 -10.51 10.99
C SER A 48 3.24 -11.16 11.65
N TRP A 49 2.06 -10.68 11.28
CA TRP A 49 0.79 -11.22 11.75
C TRP A 49 -0.28 -11.07 10.66
N GLY A 50 -1.20 -12.04 10.60
CA GLY A 50 -2.22 -12.13 9.56
C GLY A 50 -1.66 -12.56 8.20
N ASP A 51 -2.49 -12.45 7.17
CA ASP A 51 -2.15 -12.68 5.77
C ASP A 51 -2.86 -11.65 4.87
N SER A 52 -2.47 -11.60 3.61
CA SER A 52 -3.08 -10.76 2.59
C SER A 52 -3.14 -11.52 1.27
N ILE A 53 -4.21 -11.30 0.50
CA ILE A 53 -4.37 -11.83 -0.86
C ILE A 53 -3.59 -11.00 -1.89
N THR A 54 -3.02 -9.86 -1.48
CA THR A 54 -2.21 -9.01 -2.36
C THR A 54 -0.92 -9.72 -2.76
N GLU A 55 -0.50 -9.51 -4.01
CA GLU A 55 0.67 -10.17 -4.59
C GLU A 55 1.75 -9.14 -4.95
N GLY A 56 3.01 -9.57 -4.90
CA GLY A 56 4.16 -8.73 -5.25
C GLY A 56 4.62 -7.77 -4.16
N ILE A 57 4.03 -7.83 -2.97
CA ILE A 57 4.36 -7.03 -1.78
C ILE A 57 4.35 -7.91 -0.52
N GLY A 58 4.75 -7.36 0.63
CA GLY A 58 4.74 -8.07 1.91
C GLY A 58 6.09 -8.69 2.28
N GLN A 59 7.02 -7.84 2.71
CA GLN A 59 8.39 -8.25 2.99
C GLN A 59 8.58 -8.70 4.44
N GLY A 60 9.31 -9.82 4.63
CA GLY A 60 9.61 -10.39 5.95
C GLY A 60 10.98 -10.01 6.54
N ARG A 61 11.81 -9.26 5.81
CA ARG A 61 13.18 -8.89 6.20
C ARG A 61 13.60 -7.53 5.64
N ILE A 62 14.56 -6.87 6.28
CA ILE A 62 15.23 -5.71 5.69
C ILE A 62 16.15 -6.19 4.57
N THR A 63 15.87 -5.73 3.34
CA THR A 63 16.72 -6.00 2.18
C THR A 63 17.77 -4.90 2.05
N ALA A 64 18.86 -5.16 1.33
CA ALA A 64 19.92 -4.17 1.09
C ALA A 64 19.39 -2.85 0.50
N ASN A 65 18.30 -2.90 -0.26
CA ASN A 65 17.73 -1.70 -0.86
C ASN A 65 16.88 -0.86 0.12
N LEU A 66 16.45 -1.47 1.23
CA LEU A 66 15.73 -0.83 2.34
C LEU A 66 16.67 -0.34 3.45
N GLU A 67 17.97 -0.63 3.34
CA GLU A 67 18.97 -0.06 4.23
C GLU A 67 18.91 1.47 4.18
N ASP A 68 18.96 2.08 5.36
CA ASP A 68 18.94 3.53 5.60
C ASP A 68 17.70 4.26 5.08
N VAL A 69 16.64 3.54 4.69
CA VAL A 69 15.37 4.16 4.33
C VAL A 69 14.70 4.73 5.57
N ILE A 70 14.52 6.04 5.59
CA ILE A 70 13.78 6.75 6.62
C ILE A 70 12.30 6.73 6.28
N VAL A 71 11.50 6.11 7.14
CA VAL A 71 10.04 6.09 7.07
C VAL A 71 9.50 6.98 8.17
N ASP A 72 8.78 8.05 7.80
CA ASP A 72 8.22 9.01 8.75
C ASP A 72 6.88 8.51 9.32
N TYR A 73 6.09 7.82 8.49
CA TYR A 73 4.82 7.21 8.87
C TYR A 73 4.74 5.78 8.38
N SER A 74 4.17 4.88 9.18
CA SER A 74 3.99 3.49 8.81
C SER A 74 2.56 3.07 9.10
N PHE A 75 1.88 2.53 8.09
CA PHE A 75 0.50 2.10 8.16
C PHE A 75 0.41 0.63 7.79
N GLN A 76 -0.20 -0.17 8.68
CA GLN A 76 -0.64 -1.50 8.32
C GLN A 76 -2.03 -1.41 7.68
N ILE A 77 -2.17 -1.90 6.45
CA ILE A 77 -3.38 -1.83 5.65
C ILE A 77 -3.98 -3.24 5.49
N PRO A 78 -5.16 -3.50 6.06
CA PRO A 78 -5.85 -4.77 5.86
C PRO A 78 -6.48 -4.84 4.45
N ASP A 79 -6.70 -6.06 3.95
CA ASP A 79 -7.33 -6.27 2.64
C ASP A 79 -8.74 -5.68 2.58
N GLU A 80 -9.47 -5.72 3.70
CA GLU A 80 -10.81 -5.15 3.83
C GLU A 80 -10.86 -3.64 3.56
N GLU A 81 -9.73 -2.93 3.69
CA GLU A 81 -9.60 -1.52 3.35
C GLU A 81 -9.11 -1.31 1.92
N ALA A 82 -8.14 -2.11 1.46
CA ALA A 82 -7.53 -1.95 0.14
C ALA A 82 -8.43 -2.43 -1.01
N LEU A 83 -9.22 -3.49 -0.80
CA LEU A 83 -10.05 -4.09 -1.85
C LEU A 83 -11.18 -3.17 -2.33
N PRO A 84 -11.98 -2.55 -1.44
CA PRO A 84 -12.98 -1.55 -1.87
C PRO A 84 -12.38 -0.43 -2.72
N ILE A 85 -11.18 0.03 -2.39
CA ILE A 85 -10.49 1.07 -3.17
C ILE A 85 -10.19 0.59 -4.60
N CYS A 86 -9.71 -0.65 -4.78
CA CYS A 86 -9.51 -1.21 -6.12
C CYS A 86 -10.82 -1.27 -6.91
N PHE A 87 -11.93 -1.62 -6.26
CA PHE A 87 -13.25 -1.69 -6.88
C PHE A 87 -13.77 -0.31 -7.27
N ASP A 88 -13.66 0.67 -6.37
CA ASP A 88 -14.08 2.05 -6.60
C ASP A 88 -13.25 2.71 -7.71
N LEU A 89 -11.92 2.48 -7.73
CA LEU A 89 -11.04 2.96 -8.81
C LEU A 89 -11.45 2.41 -10.17
N LEU A 90 -11.85 1.13 -10.24
CA LEU A 90 -12.33 0.55 -11.49
C LEU A 90 -13.69 1.13 -11.89
N LYS A 91 -14.64 1.18 -10.95
CA LYS A 91 -16.02 1.58 -11.24
C LYS A 91 -16.18 3.07 -11.50
N GLU A 92 -15.56 3.92 -10.68
CA GLU A 92 -15.78 5.35 -10.65
C GLU A 92 -14.69 6.12 -11.44
N GLU A 93 -13.48 5.56 -11.56
CA GLU A 93 -12.35 6.19 -12.28
C GLU A 93 -11.88 5.43 -13.53
N GLY A 94 -12.41 4.24 -13.81
CA GLY A 94 -12.03 3.43 -14.97
C GLY A 94 -10.63 2.80 -14.88
N LEU A 95 -10.05 2.73 -13.67
CA LEU A 95 -8.70 2.22 -13.43
C LEU A 95 -8.73 0.78 -12.92
N CYS A 96 -8.46 -0.19 -13.79
CA CYS A 96 -8.34 -1.60 -13.42
C CYS A 96 -6.92 -1.92 -12.92
N LEU A 97 -6.73 -1.96 -11.59
CA LEU A 97 -5.42 -2.06 -10.94
C LEU A 97 -5.27 -3.29 -10.03
N GLY A 98 -4.03 -3.70 -9.79
CA GLY A 98 -3.67 -4.76 -8.84
C GLY A 98 -3.77 -4.33 -7.38
N GLY A 99 -3.80 -5.31 -6.47
CA GLY A 99 -4.04 -5.10 -5.03
C GLY A 99 -3.01 -4.20 -4.34
N SER A 100 -1.75 -4.23 -4.77
CA SER A 100 -0.71 -3.34 -4.25
C SER A 100 -1.00 -1.86 -4.51
N SER A 101 -1.72 -1.53 -5.60
CA SER A 101 -2.18 -0.17 -5.88
C SER A 101 -3.27 0.24 -4.88
N GLY A 102 -4.18 -0.68 -4.51
CA GLY A 102 -5.17 -0.45 -3.46
C GLY A 102 -4.53 -0.16 -2.11
N ILE A 103 -3.52 -0.94 -1.71
CA ILE A 103 -2.74 -0.72 -0.48
C ILE A 103 -2.06 0.67 -0.50
N ASN A 104 -1.44 1.02 -1.62
CA ASN A 104 -0.79 2.31 -1.82
C ASN A 104 -1.75 3.49 -1.71
N VAL A 105 -2.92 3.41 -2.36
CA VAL A 105 -3.94 4.45 -2.29
C VAL A 105 -4.55 4.54 -0.88
N ALA A 106 -4.78 3.43 -0.19
CA ALA A 106 -5.20 3.43 1.21
C ALA A 106 -4.19 4.17 2.10
N GLY A 107 -2.90 3.84 1.96
CA GLY A 107 -1.83 4.51 2.69
C GLY A 107 -1.72 6.00 2.34
N ALA A 108 -1.93 6.38 1.07
CA ALA A 108 -1.97 7.79 0.65
C ALA A 108 -3.14 8.55 1.30
N ILE A 109 -4.32 7.94 1.38
CA ILE A 109 -5.48 8.50 2.07
C ILE A 109 -5.19 8.66 3.58
N ARG A 110 -4.59 7.66 4.23
CA ARG A 110 -4.20 7.76 5.65
C ARG A 110 -3.16 8.85 5.87
N LEU A 111 -2.14 8.94 5.02
CA LEU A 111 -1.13 9.99 5.11
C LEU A 111 -1.72 11.39 4.91
N ALA A 112 -2.72 11.54 4.03
CA ALA A 112 -3.46 12.80 3.87
C ALA A 112 -4.18 13.21 5.15
N LYS A 113 -4.78 12.26 5.85
CA LYS A 113 -5.47 12.50 7.13
C LYS A 113 -4.49 12.92 8.22
N GLU A 114 -3.34 12.26 8.31
CA GLU A 114 -2.30 12.58 9.30
C GLU A 114 -1.64 13.94 9.06
N THR A 115 -1.36 14.29 7.79
CA THR A 115 -0.59 15.50 7.44
C THR A 115 -1.46 16.73 7.23
N GLY A 116 -2.78 16.56 7.10
CA GLY A 116 -3.76 17.62 6.94
C GLY A 116 -3.87 18.21 5.53
N PRO A 117 -4.79 19.15 5.32
CA PRO A 117 -5.09 19.71 4.00
C PRO A 117 -3.96 20.58 3.45
N GLY A 118 -3.94 20.79 2.12
CA GLY A 118 -2.98 21.66 1.43
C GLY A 118 -1.62 21.02 1.14
N LYS A 119 -1.51 19.69 1.30
CA LYS A 119 -0.33 18.89 0.96
C LYS A 119 -0.53 18.18 -0.38
N THR A 120 0.59 17.79 -1.02
CA THR A 120 0.57 17.02 -2.26
C THR A 120 1.07 15.61 -1.97
N ILE A 121 0.20 14.63 -2.20
CA ILE A 121 0.53 13.21 -2.01
C ILE A 121 0.68 12.53 -3.34
N VAL A 122 1.73 11.74 -3.45
CA VAL A 122 2.03 10.90 -4.59
C VAL A 122 2.16 9.47 -4.09
N THR A 123 1.58 8.53 -4.83
CA THR A 123 1.77 7.10 -4.61
C THR A 123 1.83 6.40 -5.98
N ILE A 124 2.06 5.09 -5.98
CA ILE A 124 2.28 4.32 -7.20
C ILE A 124 1.10 3.39 -7.46
N LEU A 125 0.59 3.45 -8.69
CA LEU A 125 -0.31 2.46 -9.25
C LEU A 125 0.56 1.44 -10.01
N CYS A 126 0.76 0.27 -9.42
CA CYS A 126 1.88 -0.60 -9.75
C CYS A 126 1.68 -1.38 -11.06
N ASP A 127 0.51 -2.00 -11.22
CA ASP A 127 0.18 -2.79 -12.40
C ASP A 127 -1.33 -2.96 -12.59
N SER A 128 -1.70 -3.62 -13.69
CA SER A 128 -3.09 -3.85 -14.06
C SER A 128 -3.74 -4.99 -13.26
N GLY A 129 -5.00 -4.76 -12.88
CA GLY A 129 -5.86 -5.73 -12.20
C GLY A 129 -6.17 -6.99 -13.00
N VAL A 130 -5.96 -6.95 -14.33
CA VAL A 130 -6.24 -8.06 -15.25
C VAL A 130 -5.51 -9.35 -14.85
N ARG A 131 -4.29 -9.24 -14.33
CA ARG A 131 -3.48 -10.39 -13.91
C ARG A 131 -4.07 -11.14 -12.70
N TYR A 132 -4.93 -10.48 -11.94
CA TYR A 132 -5.44 -10.96 -10.66
C TYR A 132 -6.94 -11.32 -10.74
N GLN A 133 -7.52 -11.39 -11.94
CA GLN A 133 -8.95 -11.65 -12.15
C GLN A 133 -9.46 -12.90 -11.43
N SER A 134 -8.66 -13.98 -11.39
CA SER A 134 -9.07 -15.24 -10.75
C SER A 134 -9.15 -15.18 -9.22
N LYS A 135 -8.62 -14.11 -8.59
CA LYS A 135 -8.61 -13.90 -7.14
C LYS A 135 -9.22 -12.54 -6.77
N LEU A 136 -8.47 -11.46 -6.99
CA LEU A 136 -8.82 -10.08 -6.60
C LEU A 136 -10.17 -9.61 -7.15
N PHE A 137 -10.55 -10.07 -8.34
CA PHE A 137 -11.84 -9.73 -8.97
C PHE A 137 -12.75 -10.95 -9.13
N ASN A 138 -12.60 -11.96 -8.26
CA ASN A 138 -13.42 -13.16 -8.26
C ASN A 138 -14.31 -13.20 -6.99
N PRO A 139 -15.62 -12.93 -7.09
CA PRO A 139 -16.53 -12.93 -5.95
C PRO A 139 -16.55 -14.25 -5.17
N PHE A 140 -16.39 -15.39 -5.83
CA PHE A 140 -16.36 -16.70 -5.15
C PHE A 140 -15.14 -16.82 -4.25
N PHE A 141 -13.96 -16.46 -4.75
CA PHE A 141 -12.72 -16.47 -3.97
C PHE A 141 -12.78 -15.49 -2.79
N LEU A 142 -13.25 -14.26 -3.04
CA LEU A 142 -13.36 -13.24 -2.01
C LEU A 142 -14.34 -13.66 -0.91
N LYS A 143 -15.49 -14.23 -1.29
CA LYS A 143 -16.47 -14.74 -0.34
C LYS A 143 -15.94 -15.91 0.49
N GLU A 144 -15.18 -16.83 -0.11
CA GLU A 144 -14.52 -17.92 0.62
C GLU A 144 -13.53 -17.39 1.66
N LYS A 145 -12.85 -16.28 1.34
CA LYS A 145 -11.92 -15.58 2.23
C LYS A 145 -12.60 -14.63 3.23
N GLY A 146 -13.92 -14.45 3.15
CA GLY A 146 -14.65 -13.49 3.98
C GLY A 146 -14.34 -12.02 3.67
N LEU A 147 -13.82 -11.73 2.46
CA LEU A 147 -13.38 -10.41 2.04
C LEU A 147 -14.50 -9.65 1.31
N PRO A 148 -14.44 -8.29 1.28
CA PRO A 148 -15.36 -7.48 0.49
C PRO A 148 -15.29 -7.82 -0.99
N TYR A 149 -16.43 -7.79 -1.65
CA TYR A 149 -16.57 -7.85 -3.10
C TYR A 149 -17.72 -6.94 -3.53
N PRO A 150 -17.65 -6.30 -4.71
CA PRO A 150 -18.69 -5.42 -5.19
C PRO A 150 -19.81 -6.20 -5.88
N ASP A 151 -21.03 -5.67 -5.84
CA ASP A 151 -22.23 -6.30 -6.45
C ASP A 151 -22.20 -6.33 -7.99
N TRP A 152 -21.27 -5.62 -8.63
CA TRP A 152 -21.15 -5.51 -10.08
C TRP A 152 -20.13 -6.48 -10.69
N LEU A 153 -19.42 -7.27 -9.87
CA LEU A 153 -18.59 -8.40 -10.30
C LEU A 153 -19.43 -9.69 -10.32
#